data_AF-W7Q0M5-F1
#
_entry.id   AF-W7Q0M5-F1
#
_cell.length_a   1.000
_cell.length_b   1.000
_cell.length_c   1.000
_cell.angle_alpha   90.00
_cell.angle_beta   90.00
_cell.angle_gamma   90.00
#
_symmetry.space_group_name_H-M   'P 1'
#
loop_
_entity.id
_entity.type
_entity.pdbx_description
1 polymer ?
#
loop_
_entity_poly.entity_id
_entity_poly.type
_entity_poly.pdbx_seq_one_letter_code
_entity_poly.pdbx_strand_id
1 'polypeptide(L)'
;NYYLTNNISGAWAGSYFANSDRWNEVPEHLQMLFKLCMDNSHYYRQHWYWWGEAHYRTTGGKLELTSIPEEEWQTLEDAALEFWDEIAAQSDRNARVVQILKNYRKTMQQAGPPYRYS
;
A
#
# COMPACT_ATOMS: atom_id res chain seq x y z
N ASN A 1 -20.29 13.13 10.87
CA ASN A 1 -18.98 12.44 10.84
C ASN A 1 -18.97 11.54 9.62
N TYR A 2 -18.12 11.81 8.64
CA TYR A 2 -18.14 11.17 7.32
C TYR A 2 -16.85 10.38 7.06
N TYR A 3 -16.94 9.36 6.20
CA TYR A 3 -15.82 8.60 5.65
C TYR A 3 -15.93 8.55 4.12
N LEU A 4 -14.92 9.05 3.42
CA LEU A 4 -14.85 9.01 1.95
C LEU A 4 -14.35 7.64 1.49
N THR A 5 -15.09 6.99 0.60
CA THR A 5 -14.76 5.63 0.14
C THR A 5 -13.67 5.59 -0.93
N ASN A 6 -13.50 6.68 -1.68
CA ASN A 6 -12.45 6.85 -2.68
C ASN A 6 -11.09 7.03 -1.98
N ASN A 7 -10.27 5.97 -1.96
CA ASN A 7 -8.92 6.03 -1.38
C ASN A 7 -7.89 6.48 -2.41
N ILE A 8 -6.82 7.13 -1.95
CA ILE A 8 -5.67 7.50 -2.78
C ILE A 8 -4.56 6.43 -2.78
N SER A 9 -4.69 5.42 -1.91
CA SER A 9 -3.82 4.24 -1.85
C SER A 9 -4.53 3.11 -1.11
N GLY A 10 -4.48 1.91 -1.68
CA GLY A 10 -5.05 0.71 -1.08
C GLY A 10 -4.18 0.07 0.01
N ALA A 11 -2.90 0.44 0.13
CA ALA A 11 -2.00 -0.14 1.12
C ALA A 11 -0.86 0.82 1.48
N TRP A 12 -0.64 1.01 2.79
CA TRP A 12 0.50 1.76 3.29
C TRP A 12 1.78 0.90 3.34
N ALA A 13 2.92 1.49 2.96
CA ALA A 13 4.22 0.83 2.99
C ALA A 13 5.04 1.33 4.18
N GLY A 14 5.36 0.43 5.10
CA GLY A 14 6.21 0.70 6.26
C GLY A 14 7.21 -0.42 6.52
N SER A 15 8.19 -0.14 7.38
CA SER A 15 9.29 -1.07 7.65
C SER A 15 9.73 -0.98 9.10
N TYR A 16 10.36 -2.05 9.57
CA TYR A 16 11.13 -2.06 10.80
C TYR A 16 12.56 -1.65 10.49
N PHE A 17 13.13 -0.79 11.33
CA PHE A 17 14.50 -0.32 11.18
C PHE A 17 15.27 -0.61 12.46
N ALA A 18 16.55 -0.96 12.30
CA ALA A 18 17.49 -1.10 13.40
C ALA A 18 18.77 -0.34 13.04
N ASN A 19 19.44 0.21 14.05
CA ASN A 19 20.80 0.71 13.89
C ASN A 19 21.73 -0.45 13.47
N SER A 20 22.58 -0.23 12.48
CA SER A 20 23.42 -1.29 11.91
C SER A 20 24.41 -1.88 12.92
N ASP A 21 25.05 -1.05 13.76
CA ASP A 21 26.01 -1.54 14.75
C ASP A 21 25.32 -2.40 15.81
N ARG A 22 24.18 -1.93 16.31
CA ARG A 22 23.36 -2.69 17.27
C ARG A 22 22.81 -3.97 16.67
N TRP A 23 22.43 -3.95 15.39
CA TRP A 23 21.98 -5.16 14.70
C TRP A 23 23.10 -6.20 14.60
N ASN A 24 24.33 -5.77 14.30
CA ASN A 24 25.50 -6.64 14.20
C ASN A 24 25.91 -7.27 15.54
N GLU A 25 25.55 -6.65 16.68
CA GLU A 25 25.76 -7.22 18.02
C GLU A 25 24.77 -8.35 18.36
N VAL A 26 23.65 -8.46 17.64
CA VAL A 26 22.64 -9.50 17.88
C VAL A 26 23.14 -10.85 17.33
N PRO A 27 23.18 -11.93 18.13
CA PRO A 27 23.51 -13.26 17.64
C PRO A 27 22.61 -13.72 16.50
N GLU A 28 23.16 -14.46 15.54
CA GLU A 28 22.46 -14.86 14.31
C GLU A 28 21.10 -15.54 14.56
N HIS A 29 21.01 -16.44 15.53
CA HIS A 29 19.76 -17.12 15.87
C HIS A 29 18.67 -16.14 16.37
N LEU A 30 19.05 -15.06 17.05
CA LEU A 30 18.13 -14.01 17.49
C LEU A 30 17.80 -13.03 16.37
N GLN A 31 18.73 -12.74 15.46
CA GLN A 31 18.42 -11.99 14.24
C GLN A 31 17.36 -12.73 13.40
N MET A 32 17.51 -14.05 13.26
CA MET A 32 16.54 -14.90 12.57
C MET A 32 15.18 -14.88 13.27
N LEU A 33 15.15 -15.04 14.60
CA LEU A 33 13.92 -14.94 15.38
C LEU A 33 13.24 -13.57 15.19
N PHE A 34 14.00 -12.49 15.24
CA PHE A 34 13.46 -11.14 15.08
C PHE A 34 12.87 -10.94 13.67
N LYS A 35 13.53 -11.43 12.62
CA LYS A 35 12.99 -11.43 11.24
C LYS A 35 11.66 -12.19 11.16
N LEU A 36 11.59 -13.38 11.76
CA LEU A 36 10.36 -14.16 11.80
C LEU A 36 9.23 -13.41 12.53
N CYS A 37 9.53 -12.73 13.64
CA CYS A 37 8.54 -11.90 14.34
C CYS A 37 8.05 -10.72 13.48
N MET A 38 8.94 -10.08 12.72
CA MET A 38 8.56 -9.03 11.78
C MET A 38 7.61 -9.57 10.70
N ASP A 39 7.95 -10.70 10.07
CA ASP A 39 7.11 -11.34 9.06
C ASP A 39 5.74 -11.74 9.64
N ASN A 40 5.71 -12.29 10.86
CA ASN A 40 4.48 -12.61 11.55
C ASN A 40 3.61 -11.36 11.82
N SER A 41 4.23 -10.25 12.23
CA SER A 41 3.51 -8.99 12.42
C SER A 41 2.96 -8.43 11.11
N HIS A 42 3.74 -8.50 10.02
CA HIS A 42 3.27 -8.12 8.68
C HIS A 42 2.07 -8.97 8.27
N TYR A 43 2.17 -10.29 8.43
CA TYR A 43 1.09 -11.22 8.09
C TYR A 43 -0.18 -10.97 8.92
N TYR A 44 -0.04 -10.74 10.23
CA TYR A 44 -1.18 -10.43 11.09
C TYR A 44 -1.95 -9.20 10.59
N ARG A 45 -1.21 -8.12 10.26
CA ARG A 45 -1.81 -6.89 9.75
C ARG A 45 -2.54 -7.08 8.43
N GLN A 46 -2.07 -7.96 7.55
CA GLN A 46 -2.74 -8.23 6.27
C GLN A 46 -4.18 -8.68 6.49
N HIS A 47 -4.41 -9.73 7.28
CA HIS A 47 -5.76 -10.22 7.50
C HIS A 47 -6.57 -9.30 8.43
N TRP A 48 -5.91 -8.62 9.38
CA TRP A 48 -6.58 -7.68 10.28
C TRP A 48 -7.19 -6.50 9.51
N TYR A 49 -6.43 -5.84 8.64
CA TYR A 49 -6.96 -4.74 7.81
C TYR A 49 -7.93 -5.23 6.75
N TRP A 50 -7.62 -6.36 6.08
CA TRP A 50 -8.50 -6.92 5.05
C TRP A 50 -9.93 -7.16 5.58
N TRP A 51 -10.05 -7.79 6.75
CA TRP A 51 -11.35 -7.99 7.37
C TRP A 51 -11.91 -6.70 7.98
N GLY A 52 -11.07 -5.92 8.66
CA GLY A 52 -11.48 -4.72 9.39
C GLY A 52 -12.13 -3.68 8.49
N GLU A 53 -11.54 -3.41 7.31
CA GLU A 53 -12.10 -2.45 6.36
C GLU A 53 -13.53 -2.84 5.92
N ALA A 54 -13.75 -4.10 5.56
CA ALA A 54 -15.06 -4.60 5.17
C ALA A 54 -16.07 -4.59 6.33
N HIS A 55 -15.64 -5.03 7.52
CA HIS A 55 -16.48 -5.09 8.70
C HIS A 55 -16.93 -3.68 9.12
N TYR A 56 -16.01 -2.74 9.32
CA TYR A 56 -16.37 -1.43 9.85
C TYR A 56 -17.15 -0.56 8.87
N ARG A 57 -16.95 -0.71 7.55
CA ARG A 57 -17.77 -0.01 6.54
C ARG A 57 -19.21 -0.52 6.49
N THR A 58 -19.46 -1.78 6.89
CA THR A 58 -20.80 -2.39 6.82
C THR A 58 -21.54 -2.40 8.16
N THR A 59 -20.83 -2.49 9.28
CA THR A 59 -21.43 -2.64 10.62
C THR A 59 -20.96 -1.59 11.63
N GLY A 60 -20.00 -0.72 11.29
CA GLY A 60 -19.35 0.17 12.24
C GLY A 60 -20.25 1.28 12.79
N GLY A 61 -21.23 1.74 12.02
CA GLY A 61 -22.33 2.63 12.45
C GLY A 61 -21.96 4.04 12.96
N LYS A 62 -20.67 4.36 13.09
CA LYS A 62 -20.17 5.64 13.64
C LYS A 62 -19.92 6.73 12.60
N LEU A 63 -19.69 6.34 11.35
CA LEU A 63 -19.37 7.23 10.24
C LEU A 63 -20.33 6.98 9.08
N GLU A 64 -20.78 8.05 8.43
CA GLU A 64 -21.57 7.98 7.21
C GLU A 64 -20.64 7.87 5.99
N LEU A 65 -20.86 6.87 5.14
CA LEU A 65 -20.06 6.67 3.93
C LEU A 65 -20.45 7.67 2.85
N THR A 66 -19.46 8.25 2.20
CA THR A 66 -19.61 9.17 1.07
C THR A 66 -18.73 8.72 -0.09
N SER A 67 -19.09 9.11 -1.31
CA SER A 67 -18.36 8.74 -2.52
C SER A 67 -18.37 9.89 -3.51
N ILE A 68 -17.23 10.09 -4.17
CA ILE A 68 -17.09 10.94 -5.36
C ILE A 68 -17.39 10.06 -6.59
N PRO A 69 -18.11 10.57 -7.61
CA PRO A 69 -18.34 9.86 -8.86
C PRO A 69 -17.02 9.41 -9.52
N GLU A 70 -17.05 8.26 -10.19
CA GLU A 70 -15.85 7.69 -10.82
C GLU A 70 -15.23 8.61 -11.87
N GLU A 71 -16.05 9.31 -12.66
CA GLU A 71 -15.58 10.28 -13.65
C GLU A 71 -14.80 11.45 -13.04
N GLU A 72 -15.24 11.94 -11.87
CA GLU A 72 -14.56 13.01 -11.15
C GLU A 72 -13.30 12.48 -10.47
N TRP A 73 -13.39 11.29 -9.87
CA TRP A 73 -12.25 10.64 -9.22
C TRP A 73 -11.13 10.27 -10.20
N GLN A 74 -11.48 9.92 -11.44
CA GLN A 74 -10.50 9.62 -12.49
C GLN A 74 -9.53 10.80 -12.73
N THR A 75 -10.00 12.05 -12.58
CA THR A 75 -9.13 13.23 -12.70
C THR A 75 -7.98 13.23 -11.67
N LEU A 76 -8.23 12.71 -10.46
CA LEU A 76 -7.21 12.56 -9.42
C LEU A 76 -6.27 11.38 -9.72
N GLU A 77 -6.78 10.27 -10.24
CA GLU A 77 -5.94 9.15 -10.65
C GLU A 77 -4.98 9.52 -11.79
N ASP A 78 -5.45 10.29 -12.76
CA ASP A 78 -4.63 10.78 -13.88
C ASP A 78 -3.56 11.76 -13.39
N ALA A 79 -3.93 12.71 -12.52
CA ALA A 79 -2.98 13.63 -11.89
C ALA A 79 -1.91 12.88 -11.05
N ALA A 80 -2.27 11.75 -10.42
CA ALA A 80 -1.31 10.94 -9.70
C ALA A 80 -0.25 10.30 -10.62
N LEU A 81 -0.60 9.95 -11.86
CA LEU A 81 0.36 9.43 -12.84
C LEU A 81 1.34 10.51 -13.32
N GLU A 82 0.86 11.73 -13.52
CA GLU A 82 1.70 12.89 -13.82
C GLU A 82 2.66 13.17 -12.65
N PHE A 83 2.15 13.17 -11.42
CA PHE A 83 2.97 13.33 -10.22
C PHE A 83 4.05 12.25 -10.11
N TRP A 84 3.76 11.00 -10.51
CA TRP A 84 4.77 9.94 -10.53
C TRP A 84 5.90 10.24 -11.52
N ASP A 85 5.61 10.87 -12.65
CA ASP A 85 6.62 11.28 -13.62
C ASP A 85 7.48 12.43 -13.09
N GLU A 86 6.89 13.37 -12.33
CA GLU A 86 7.65 14.39 -11.60
C GLU A 86 8.60 13.76 -10.58
N ILE A 87 8.14 12.78 -9.79
CA ILE A 87 8.98 12.06 -8.82
C ILE A 87 10.10 11.28 -9.53
N ALA A 88 9.79 10.65 -10.66
CA ALA A 88 10.78 9.92 -11.47
C ALA A 88 11.90 10.84 -11.96
N ALA A 89 11.58 12.07 -12.37
CA ALA A 89 12.55 13.04 -12.86
C ALA A 89 13.55 13.52 -11.79
N GLN A 90 13.28 13.32 -10.51
CA GLN A 90 14.14 13.81 -9.41
C GLN A 90 15.45 13.02 -9.26
N SER A 91 15.49 11.73 -9.65
CA SER A 91 16.72 10.93 -9.65
C SER A 91 16.56 9.60 -10.39
N ASP A 92 17.67 9.04 -10.86
CA ASP A 92 17.69 7.70 -11.46
C ASP A 92 17.11 6.62 -10.54
N ARG A 93 17.30 6.74 -9.23
CA ARG A 93 16.73 5.79 -8.26
C ARG A 93 15.21 5.88 -8.23
N ASN A 94 14.66 7.10 -8.18
CA ASN A 94 13.22 7.30 -8.20
C ASN A 94 12.62 6.82 -9.51
N ALA A 95 13.25 7.13 -10.66
CA ALA A 95 12.82 6.66 -11.97
C ALA A 95 12.70 5.14 -12.03
N ARG A 96 13.68 4.40 -11.50
CA ARG A 96 13.63 2.92 -11.44
C ARG A 96 12.47 2.41 -10.59
N VAL A 97 12.23 3.00 -9.43
CA VAL A 97 11.13 2.59 -8.53
C VAL A 97 9.77 2.88 -9.17
N VAL A 98 9.57 4.08 -9.71
CA VAL A 98 8.34 4.46 -10.42
C VAL A 98 8.07 3.53 -11.60
N GLN A 99 9.11 3.19 -12.37
CA GLN A 99 8.97 2.25 -13.48
C GLN A 99 8.51 0.85 -13.02
N ILE A 100 9.02 0.35 -11.88
CA ILE A 100 8.56 -0.91 -11.29
C ILE A 100 7.06 -0.83 -10.96
N LEU A 101 6.62 0.27 -10.34
CA LEU A 101 5.20 0.46 -9.99
C LEU A 101 4.30 0.54 -11.23
N LYS A 102 4.71 1.29 -12.26
CA LYS A 102 3.98 1.39 -13.54
C LYS A 102 3.89 0.02 -14.24
N ASN A 103 4.99 -0.74 -14.28
CA ASN A 103 5.01 -2.08 -14.84
C ASN A 103 4.09 -3.03 -14.07
N TYR A 104 4.15 -3.00 -12.73
CA TYR A 104 3.27 -3.84 -11.91
C TYR A 104 1.79 -3.49 -12.11
N ARG A 105 1.43 -2.20 -12.16
CA ARG A 105 0.05 -1.76 -12.49
C ARG A 105 -0.41 -2.34 -13.82
N LYS A 106 0.42 -2.25 -14.87
CA LYS A 106 0.13 -2.82 -16.19
C LYS A 106 -0.06 -4.34 -16.13
N THR A 107 0.81 -5.06 -15.44
CA THR A 107 0.67 -6.51 -15.25
C THR A 107 -0.65 -6.87 -14.59
N MET A 108 -1.07 -6.15 -13.55
CA MET A 108 -2.34 -6.42 -12.86
C MET A 108 -3.57 -6.12 -13.74
N GLN A 109 -3.52 -5.09 -14.59
CA GLN A 109 -4.57 -4.82 -15.57
C GLN A 109 -4.69 -5.94 -16.60
N GLN A 110 -3.56 -6.43 -17.12
CA GLN A 110 -3.52 -7.52 -18.10
C GLN A 110 -3.94 -8.87 -17.51
N ALA A 111 -3.71 -9.09 -16.20
CA ALA A 111 -4.08 -10.33 -15.53
C ALA A 111 -5.61 -10.50 -15.38
N GLY A 112 -6.38 -9.41 -15.32
CA GLY A 112 -7.82 -9.46 -15.11
C GLY A 112 -8.22 -9.93 -13.70
N PRO A 113 -9.44 -10.48 -13.52
CA PRO A 113 -9.92 -10.91 -12.22
C PRO A 113 -9.05 -12.01 -11.60
N PRO A 114 -8.82 -12.00 -10.27
CA PRO A 114 -9.40 -11.11 -9.27
C PRO A 114 -8.65 -9.78 -9.08
N TYR A 115 -7.62 -9.50 -9.88
CA TYR A 115 -6.75 -8.34 -9.69
C TYR A 115 -7.36 -7.04 -10.21
N ARG A 116 -8.00 -7.09 -11.39
CA ARG A 116 -8.74 -5.97 -11.97
C ARG A 116 -10.02 -6.49 -12.63
N TYR A 117 -11.10 -5.75 -12.45
CA TYR A 117 -12.38 -5.99 -13.11
C TYR A 117 -12.55 -4.88 -14.16
N SER A 118 -12.79 -5.27 -15.41
CA SER A 118 -12.98 -4.36 -16.55
C SER A 118 -14.40 -3.83 -16.64
#